data_AF-A0AAV3JJV4-F1
#
_entry.id   AF-A0AAV3JJV4-F1
#
_cell.length_a   1.000
_cell.length_b   1.000
_cell.length_c   1.000
_cell.angle_alpha   90.00
_cell.angle_beta   90.00
_cell.angle_gamma   90.00
#
_symmetry.space_group_name_H-M   'P 1'
#
loop_
_entity.id
_entity.type
_entity.pdbx_description
1 polymer ?
#
loop_
_entity_poly.entity_id
_entity_poly.type
_entity_poly.pdbx_seq_one_letter_code
_entity_poly.pdbx_strand_id
1 'polypeptide(L)'
;MAKIQSDASLASSCATSIQTGANGITSVGKATKDSDSQYSGQTSASLYIDNEASKSGSIAGKLTEFIGLIHSTASEFEAVDQKLSQSISTPKQYTTPSGNSTTFQPKPYFN
;
A
#
# COMPACT_ATOMS: atom_id res chain seq x y z
N MET A 1 -17.34 7.72 -18.85
CA MET A 1 -17.26 6.97 -17.59
C MET A 1 -15.93 7.27 -16.91
N ALA A 2 -15.92 7.51 -15.60
CA ALA A 2 -14.68 7.55 -14.84
C ALA A 2 -14.01 6.16 -14.85
N LYS A 3 -12.70 6.10 -15.13
CA LYS A 3 -11.91 4.89 -14.95
C LYS A 3 -11.77 4.63 -13.46
N ILE A 4 -12.16 3.44 -13.03
CA ILE A 4 -11.82 2.93 -11.71
C ILE A 4 -10.41 2.38 -11.84
N GLN A 5 -9.42 3.19 -11.47
CA GLN A 5 -8.02 2.80 -11.52
C GLN A 5 -7.27 3.34 -10.31
N SER A 6 -6.54 2.46 -9.66
CA SER A 6 -5.50 2.74 -8.69
C SER A 6 -4.21 3.05 -9.43
N ASP A 7 -3.33 3.80 -8.77
CA ASP A 7 -2.01 4.13 -9.28
C ASP A 7 -0.94 3.40 -8.45
N ALA A 8 -0.77 2.11 -8.72
CA ALA A 8 0.27 1.31 -8.09
C ALA A 8 1.68 1.82 -8.44
N SER A 9 1.83 2.54 -9.55
CA SER A 9 3.11 3.12 -9.94
C SER A 9 3.53 4.25 -9.01
N LEU A 10 2.59 5.11 -8.61
CA LEU A 10 2.82 6.14 -7.59
C LEU A 10 3.15 5.52 -6.23
N ALA A 11 2.40 4.50 -5.81
CA ALA A 11 2.66 3.79 -4.56
C ALA A 11 4.06 3.15 -4.54
N SER A 12 4.45 2.48 -5.64
CA SER A 12 5.77 1.85 -5.79
C SER A 12 6.89 2.89 -5.84
N SER A 13 6.67 4.04 -6.49
CA SER A 13 7.64 5.16 -6.51
C SER A 13 7.88 5.73 -5.12
N CYS A 14 6.81 5.94 -4.33
CA CYS A 14 6.91 6.36 -2.94
C CYS A 14 7.65 5.32 -2.09
N ALA A 15 7.30 4.04 -2.22
CA ALA A 15 7.94 2.93 -1.52
C ALA A 15 9.45 2.85 -1.81
N THR A 16 9.84 3.01 -3.08
CA THR A 16 11.25 3.03 -3.51
C THR A 16 12.00 4.22 -2.91
N SER A 17 11.36 5.39 -2.84
CA SER A 17 11.95 6.59 -2.24
C SER A 17 12.19 6.41 -0.74
N ILE A 18 11.23 5.82 -0.03
CA ILE A 18 11.36 5.45 1.39
C ILE A 18 12.48 4.42 1.56
N GLN A 19 12.56 3.42 0.69
CA GLN A 19 13.60 2.39 0.76
C GLN A 19 15.01 2.97 0.61
N THR A 20 15.17 3.91 -0.31
CA THR A 20 16.43 4.62 -0.53
C THR A 20 16.84 5.37 0.74
N GLY A 21 15.90 6.08 1.38
CA GLY A 21 16.15 6.74 2.66
C GLY A 21 16.50 5.77 3.79
N ALA A 22 15.78 4.64 3.89
CA ALA A 22 16.02 3.61 4.90
C ALA A 22 17.42 2.99 4.78
N ASN A 23 17.89 2.74 3.55
CA ASN A 23 19.24 2.25 3.30
C ASN A 23 20.31 3.26 3.74
N GLY A 24 20.01 4.56 3.65
CA GLY A 24 20.90 5.63 4.13
C GLY A 24 21.17 5.56 5.64
N ILE A 25 20.17 5.17 6.44
CA ILE A 25 20.24 5.14 7.92
C ILE A 25 21.31 4.16 8.42
N THR A 26 21.42 3.00 7.78
CA THR A 26 22.40 1.96 8.16
C THR A 26 23.74 2.10 7.44
N SER A 27 23.78 2.90 6.37
CA SER A 27 24.98 3.11 5.55
C SER A 27 25.88 4.25 6.05
N VAL A 28 25.40 5.09 6.98
CA VAL A 28 26.25 6.12 7.59
C VAL A 28 27.42 5.44 8.32
N GLY A 29 28.62 6.00 8.19
CA GLY A 29 29.84 5.43 8.74
C GLY A 29 29.69 5.08 10.23
N LYS A 30 30.06 3.86 10.60
CA LYS A 30 29.99 3.42 12.00
C LYS A 30 31.08 4.11 12.82
N ALA A 31 30.69 4.69 13.95
CA ALA A 31 31.64 5.17 14.93
C ALA A 31 32.54 4.03 15.40
N THR A 32 33.84 4.29 15.48
CA THR A 32 34.83 3.33 15.98
C THR A 32 34.97 3.51 17.48
N LYS A 33 35.02 2.39 18.22
CA LYS A 33 35.21 2.41 19.67
C LYS A 33 36.67 2.72 19.99
N ASP A 34 36.86 3.55 21.00
CA ASP A 34 38.17 3.78 21.62
C ASP A 34 38.47 2.64 22.61
N SER A 35 39.56 1.89 22.38
CA SER A 35 40.00 0.78 23.22
C SER A 35 41.14 1.14 24.19
N ASP A 36 41.78 2.29 24.00
CA ASP A 36 43.10 2.55 24.59
C ASP A 36 43.02 3.44 25.83
N SER A 37 41.96 4.25 25.89
CA SER A 37 41.73 5.20 26.96
C SER A 37 41.16 4.55 28.23
N GLN A 38 41.51 5.06 29.41
CA GLN A 38 40.98 4.57 30.70
C GLN A 38 40.11 5.59 31.46
N TYR A 39 39.65 6.63 30.79
CA TYR A 39 38.73 7.60 31.41
C TYR A 39 37.29 7.10 31.39
N SER A 40 36.52 7.47 32.43
CA SER A 40 35.14 7.03 32.65
C SER A 40 34.19 7.26 31.46
N GLY A 41 34.47 8.25 30.62
CA GLY A 41 33.69 8.54 29.41
C GLY A 41 33.76 7.45 28.33
N GLN A 42 34.80 6.61 28.32
CA GLN A 42 34.98 5.55 27.32
C GLN A 42 33.82 4.53 27.36
N THR A 43 33.47 4.04 28.55
CA THR A 43 32.40 3.05 28.73
C THR A 43 31.06 3.60 28.23
N SER A 44 30.75 4.87 28.57
CA SER A 44 29.54 5.55 28.12
C SER A 44 29.53 5.71 26.60
N ALA A 45 30.65 6.17 26.00
CA ALA A 45 30.77 6.32 24.56
C ALA A 45 30.57 4.98 23.82
N SER A 46 31.22 3.91 24.28
CA SER A 46 31.04 2.57 23.71
C SER A 46 29.59 2.11 23.79
N LEU A 47 28.91 2.33 24.91
CA LEU A 47 27.50 1.99 25.08
C LEU A 47 26.60 2.78 24.12
N TYR A 48 26.87 4.08 23.92
CA TYR A 48 26.10 4.89 22.99
C TYR A 48 26.32 4.46 21.52
N ILE A 49 27.55 4.12 21.13
CA ILE A 49 27.86 3.58 19.80
C ILE A 49 27.05 2.30 19.53
N ASP A 50 27.02 1.37 20.48
CA ASP A 50 26.26 0.12 20.33
C ASP A 50 24.75 0.38 20.27
N ASN A 51 24.25 1.26 21.14
CA ASN A 51 22.83 1.63 21.17
C ASN A 51 22.39 2.31 19.88
N GLU A 52 23.21 3.21 19.33
CA GLU A 52 22.93 3.89 18.07
C GLU A 52 22.90 2.88 16.92
N ALA A 53 23.89 1.98 16.83
CA ALA A 53 23.92 0.94 15.80
C ALA A 53 22.67 0.04 15.87
N SER A 54 22.24 -0.36 17.07
CA SER A 54 21.04 -1.18 17.29
C SER A 54 19.75 -0.43 16.92
N LYS A 55 19.63 0.84 17.33
CA LYS A 55 18.47 1.70 17.03
C LYS A 55 18.35 1.98 15.54
N SER A 56 19.45 2.33 14.88
CA SER A 56 19.49 2.58 13.43
C SER A 56 19.09 1.34 12.64
N GLY A 57 19.58 0.15 13.04
CA GLY A 57 19.15 -1.12 12.44
C GLY A 57 17.65 -1.39 12.64
N SER A 58 17.13 -1.15 13.85
CA SER A 58 15.71 -1.32 14.16
C SER A 58 14.81 -0.39 13.34
N ILE A 59 15.21 0.88 13.18
CA ILE A 59 14.48 1.87 12.38
C ILE A 59 14.45 1.45 10.91
N ALA A 60 15.61 1.09 10.33
CA ALA A 60 15.68 0.64 8.95
C ALA A 60 14.86 -0.64 8.70
N GLY A 61 14.85 -1.57 9.66
CA GLY A 61 13.98 -2.75 9.63
C GLY A 61 12.50 -2.39 9.58
N LYS A 62 12.05 -1.48 10.46
CA LYS A 62 10.65 -1.01 10.48
C LYS A 62 10.23 -0.28 9.21
N LEU A 63 11.12 0.51 8.62
CA LEU A 63 10.87 1.14 7.32
C LEU A 63 10.73 0.10 6.20
N THR A 64 11.56 -0.95 6.23
CA THR A 64 11.47 -2.06 5.27
C THR A 64 10.14 -2.83 5.40
N GLU A 65 9.69 -3.10 6.63
CA GLU A 65 8.37 -3.70 6.86
C GLU A 65 7.25 -2.80 6.30
N PHE A 66 7.31 -1.49 6.56
CA PHE A 66 6.33 -0.52 6.08
C PHE A 66 6.26 -0.46 4.54
N ILE A 67 7.41 -0.52 3.85
CA ILE A 67 7.48 -0.63 2.39
C ILE A 67 6.74 -1.87 1.89
N GLY A 68 6.91 -3.01 2.57
CA GLY A 68 6.16 -4.23 2.26
C GLY A 68 4.64 -4.04 2.36
N LEU A 69 4.17 -3.31 3.38
CA LEU A 69 2.76 -2.98 3.54
C LEU A 69 2.25 -2.10 2.39
N ILE A 70 3.03 -1.11 1.94
CA ILE A 70 2.66 -0.24 0.80
C ILE A 70 2.43 -1.09 -0.45
N HIS A 71 3.35 -2.01 -0.76
CA HIS A 71 3.22 -2.89 -1.93
C HIS A 71 2.00 -3.80 -1.83
N SER A 72 1.78 -4.43 -0.68
CA SER A 72 0.61 -5.29 -0.46
C SER A 72 -0.71 -4.52 -0.63
N THR A 73 -0.82 -3.35 0.00
CA THR A 73 -2.01 -2.50 -0.11
C THR A 73 -2.24 -2.03 -1.55
N ALA A 74 -1.20 -1.62 -2.27
CA ALA A 74 -1.33 -1.24 -3.68
C ALA A 74 -1.85 -2.41 -4.54
N SER A 75 -1.33 -3.62 -4.32
CA SER A 75 -1.80 -4.82 -5.03
C SER A 75 -3.25 -5.16 -4.70
N GLU A 76 -3.68 -4.99 -3.45
CA GLU A 76 -5.09 -5.18 -3.06
C GLU A 76 -6.03 -4.19 -3.76
N PHE A 77 -5.64 -2.92 -3.84
CA PHE A 77 -6.41 -1.91 -4.58
C PHE A 77 -6.53 -2.24 -6.07
N GLU A 78 -5.43 -2.65 -6.72
CA GLU A 78 -5.47 -3.07 -8.13
C GLU A 78 -6.42 -4.26 -8.36
N ALA A 79 -6.38 -5.25 -7.47
CA ALA A 79 -7.26 -6.41 -7.55
C ALA A 79 -8.75 -6.02 -7.41
N VAL A 80 -9.05 -5.08 -6.49
CA VAL A 80 -10.42 -4.55 -6.31
C VAL A 80 -10.88 -3.80 -7.56
N ASP A 81 -10.03 -2.95 -8.13
CA ASP A 81 -10.37 -2.18 -9.34
C ASP A 81 -10.63 -3.09 -10.54
N GLN A 82 -9.81 -4.13 -10.72
CA GLN A 82 -10.03 -5.12 -11.77
C GLN A 82 -11.37 -5.83 -11.60
N LYS A 83 -11.70 -6.25 -10.38
CA LYS A 83 -12.98 -6.92 -10.06
C LYS A 83 -14.16 -5.99 -10.31
N LEU A 84 -14.07 -4.72 -9.91
CA LEU A 84 -15.13 -3.74 -10.08
C LEU A 84 -15.31 -3.38 -11.56
N SER A 85 -14.21 -3.17 -12.30
CA SER A 85 -14.21 -2.94 -13.74
C SER A 85 -14.87 -4.07 -14.51
N GLN A 86 -14.56 -5.33 -14.17
CA GLN A 86 -15.25 -6.50 -14.72
C GLN A 86 -16.75 -6.45 -14.42
N SER A 87 -17.14 -6.24 -13.16
CA SER A 87 -18.56 -6.24 -12.76
C SER A 87 -19.42 -5.16 -13.45
N ILE A 88 -18.82 -4.03 -13.80
CA ILE A 88 -19.49 -2.93 -14.53
C ILE A 88 -19.50 -3.21 -16.03
N SER A 89 -18.45 -3.84 -16.56
CA SER A 89 -18.34 -4.17 -17.99
C SER A 89 -19.20 -5.35 -18.39
N THR A 90 -19.55 -6.25 -17.45
CA THR A 90 -20.50 -7.32 -17.72
C THR A 90 -21.91 -6.73 -17.86
N PRO A 91 -22.55 -6.78 -19.05
CA PRO A 91 -23.93 -6.35 -19.17
C PRO A 91 -24.76 -7.23 -18.24
N LYS A 92 -25.43 -6.62 -17.25
CA LYS A 92 -26.52 -7.31 -16.57
C LYS A 92 -27.53 -7.65 -17.65
N GLN A 93 -27.68 -8.93 -17.96
CA GLN A 93 -28.80 -9.44 -18.73
C GLN A 93 -30.05 -9.08 -17.93
N TYR A 94 -30.58 -7.88 -18.14
CA TYR A 94 -31.96 -7.59 -17.82
C TYR A 94 -32.76 -8.45 -18.78
N THR A 95 -33.05 -9.68 -18.38
CA THR A 95 -34.17 -10.41 -18.96
C THR A 95 -35.40 -9.60 -18.57
N THR A 96 -35.79 -8.64 -19.41
CA THR A 96 -37.17 -8.17 -19.43
C THR A 96 -38.02 -9.44 -19.54
N PRO A 97 -38.93 -9.71 -18.59
CA PRO A 97 -39.88 -10.79 -18.76
C PRO A 97 -40.53 -10.58 -20.12
N SER A 98 -40.38 -11.56 -21.01
CA SER A 98 -41.03 -11.58 -22.31
C SER A 98 -42.53 -11.41 -22.07
N GLY A 99 -43.00 -10.17 -22.14
CA GLY A 99 -44.40 -9.85 -22.11
C GLY A 99 -45.01 -10.48 -23.35
N ASN A 100 -45.73 -11.59 -23.16
CA ASN A 100 -46.76 -11.95 -24.11
C ASN A 100 -47.66 -10.72 -24.26
N SER A 101 -47.60 -10.10 -25.43
CA SER A 101 -48.48 -9.01 -25.82
C SER A 101 -49.89 -9.58 -25.98
N THR A 102 -50.59 -9.74 -24.87
CA THR A 102 -52.06 -9.69 -24.88
C THR A 102 -52.41 -8.23 -24.71
N THR A 103 -52.77 -7.60 -25.82
CA THR A 103 -53.33 -6.25 -25.92
C THR A 103 -54.27 -5.97 -24.74
N PHE A 104 -53.83 -5.15 -23.79
CA PHE A 104 -54.73 -4.55 -22.81
C PHE A 104 -55.55 -3.49 -23.55
N GLN A 105 -56.70 -3.89 -24.07
CA GLN A 105 -57.75 -2.95 -24.48
C GLN A 105 -58.56 -2.61 -23.22
N PRO A 106 -58.48 -1.37 -22.69
CA PRO A 106 -59.35 -0.95 -21.60
C PRO A 106 -60.81 -0.99 -22.07
N LYS A 107 -61.67 -1.70 -21.34
CA LYS A 107 -63.11 -1.75 -21.62
C LYS A 107 -63.73 -0.35 -21.41
N PRO A 108 -64.47 0.21 -22.36
CA PRO A 108 -65.23 1.43 -22.13
C PRO A 108 -66.37 1.12 -21.15
N TYR A 109 -66.39 1.82 -20.02
CA TYR A 109 -67.45 1.73 -19.01
C TYR A 109 -68.45 2.87 -19.17
N PHE A 110 -69.06 3.04 -20.34
CA PHE A 110 -70.28 3.84 -20.52
C PHE A 110 -71.10 3.24 -21.68
N ASN A 111 -72.40 3.05 -21.43
CA ASN A 111 -73.38 2.20 -22.14
C ASN A 111 -73.42 2.34 -23.67
#